data_AF-A0A7W1G2W5-F1
#
_entry.id   AF-A0A7W1G2W5-F1
#
_cell.length_a   1.000
_cell.length_b   1.000
_cell.length_c   1.000
_cell.angle_alpha   90.00
_cell.angle_beta   90.00
_cell.angle_gamma   90.00
#
_symmetry.space_group_name_H-M   'P 1'
#
loop_
_entity.id
_entity.type
_entity.pdbx_description
1 polymer ?
#
loop_
_entity_poly.entity_id
_entity_poly.type
_entity_poly.pdbx_seq_one_letter_code
_entity_poly.pdbx_strand_id
1 'polypeptide(L)'
;MEPAPTPIAAPRPDNDPPAEPVVAIVTAPVVPATPIEVPVVPAPVVTAPVVDHRDAVRLPEVPQTPVLDPRPVAAPGPAPDVGPKAPPGLGAVASDAHGFFADLTVAGQTQRFRYVAPGTFTMGSPDGEAGHDSDETAHQVTLTRGFWIADSECTQRLWQAVLDEKPSTFLGEQLPVHKVSRDDCERFCARLNQLVPGIGARLPWEAEWEYACRAGTSDPYPGFWKLDDTRACYGSRQPRPVKSYPCNAWGLYDVVGNVREWCRDSYADFAARPATDPHPAGKGKGVSRGGCWEDSAKSCRSASRDQAWLEVSAPSIGLRLVLDAVPAH
;
A
#
# COMPACT_ATOMS: atom_id res chain seq x y z
N MET A 1 -5.73 -6.99 -101.53
CA MET A 1 -5.72 -5.83 -100.62
C MET A 1 -7.10 -5.74 -100.03
N GLU A 2 -7.31 -6.47 -98.95
CA GLU A 2 -8.59 -6.58 -98.25
C GLU A 2 -8.63 -5.59 -97.08
N PRO A 3 -9.78 -4.94 -96.82
CA PRO A 3 -9.91 -3.90 -95.82
C PRO A 3 -9.93 -4.46 -94.39
N ALA A 4 -9.32 -3.70 -93.48
CA ALA A 4 -9.14 -4.02 -92.08
C ALA A 4 -10.47 -4.16 -91.30
N PRO A 5 -10.53 -5.06 -90.30
CA PRO A 5 -11.75 -5.34 -89.55
C PRO A 5 -12.07 -4.28 -88.49
N THR A 6 -13.35 -3.98 -88.37
CA THR A 6 -13.98 -3.08 -87.39
C THR A 6 -13.75 -3.55 -85.94
N PRO A 7 -13.39 -2.66 -84.99
CA PRO A 7 -13.24 -3.04 -83.60
C PRO A 7 -14.60 -3.21 -82.89
N ILE A 8 -14.77 -4.36 -82.23
CA ILE A 8 -15.91 -4.69 -81.37
C ILE A 8 -15.74 -3.96 -80.03
N ALA A 9 -16.77 -3.23 -79.62
CA ALA A 9 -16.81 -2.45 -78.38
C ALA A 9 -16.76 -3.36 -77.14
N ALA A 10 -15.87 -3.02 -76.20
CA ALA A 10 -15.75 -3.66 -74.89
C ALA A 10 -16.93 -3.28 -73.98
N PRO A 11 -17.36 -4.20 -73.09
CA PRO A 11 -18.47 -3.96 -72.15
C PRO A 11 -18.10 -2.92 -71.08
N ARG A 12 -19.08 -2.09 -70.72
CA ARG A 12 -18.97 -1.05 -69.68
C ARG A 12 -18.78 -1.70 -68.29
N PRO A 13 -17.95 -1.12 -67.41
CA PRO A 13 -17.91 -1.52 -66.01
C PRO A 13 -19.08 -0.86 -65.26
N ASP A 14 -20.01 -1.67 -64.76
CA ASP A 14 -20.96 -1.29 -63.70
C ASP A 14 -20.16 -1.07 -62.40
N ASN A 15 -20.08 0.18 -61.97
CA ASN A 15 -19.54 0.56 -60.67
C ASN A 15 -20.29 1.82 -60.19
N ASP A 16 -21.52 1.62 -59.75
CA ASP A 16 -22.18 2.56 -58.84
C ASP A 16 -22.34 1.86 -57.47
N PRO A 17 -21.85 2.46 -56.37
CA PRO A 17 -22.05 1.93 -55.02
C PRO A 17 -23.53 2.04 -54.61
N PRO A 18 -24.05 1.12 -53.78
CA PRO A 18 -25.45 1.19 -53.34
C PRO A 18 -25.70 2.43 -52.47
N ALA A 19 -26.80 3.12 -52.75
CA ALA A 19 -27.27 4.28 -52.02
C ALA A 19 -27.57 3.94 -50.54
N GLU A 20 -27.05 4.76 -49.62
CA GLU A 20 -27.41 4.69 -48.21
C GLU A 20 -28.88 5.08 -47.99
N PRO A 21 -29.60 4.43 -47.05
CA PRO A 21 -30.98 4.79 -46.77
C PRO A 21 -31.03 6.12 -46.00
N VAL A 22 -31.66 7.13 -46.63
CA VAL A 22 -32.01 8.39 -45.98
C VAL A 22 -33.13 8.12 -44.97
N VAL A 23 -32.80 8.07 -43.69
CA VAL A 23 -33.80 8.01 -42.60
C VAL A 23 -34.35 9.42 -42.39
N ALA A 24 -35.62 9.62 -42.74
CA ALA A 24 -36.36 10.84 -42.43
C ALA A 24 -36.49 10.98 -40.90
N ILE A 25 -35.88 12.02 -40.34
CA ILE A 25 -36.09 12.41 -38.95
C ILE A 25 -37.48 13.05 -38.84
N VAL A 26 -38.46 12.27 -38.41
CA VAL A 26 -39.74 12.80 -37.94
C VAL A 26 -39.53 13.24 -36.49
N THR A 27 -39.45 14.53 -36.24
CA THR A 27 -39.46 15.08 -34.88
C THR A 27 -40.86 14.91 -34.29
N ALA A 28 -41.01 13.95 -33.37
CA ALA A 28 -42.18 13.86 -32.50
C ALA A 28 -42.16 15.02 -31.46
N PRO A 29 -43.31 15.56 -31.07
CA PRO A 29 -43.36 16.61 -30.06
C PRO A 29 -42.93 16.06 -28.68
N VAL A 30 -42.04 16.79 -28.02
CA VAL A 30 -41.64 16.52 -26.63
C VAL A 30 -42.84 16.80 -25.73
N VAL A 31 -43.43 15.74 -25.17
CA VAL A 31 -44.40 15.84 -24.08
C VAL A 31 -43.63 16.09 -22.78
N PRO A 32 -43.93 17.15 -22.01
CA PRO A 32 -43.28 17.36 -20.73
C PRO A 32 -43.64 16.22 -19.78
N ALA A 33 -42.62 15.55 -19.24
CA ALA A 33 -42.81 14.52 -18.23
C ALA A 33 -43.41 15.14 -16.97
N THR A 34 -44.59 14.66 -16.58
CA THR A 34 -45.17 14.91 -15.26
C THR A 34 -44.23 14.32 -14.19
N PRO A 35 -43.94 15.03 -13.09
CA PRO A 35 -43.12 14.49 -12.01
C PRO A 35 -43.80 13.24 -11.44
N ILE A 36 -43.12 12.11 -11.47
CA ILE A 36 -43.52 10.92 -10.71
C ILE A 36 -43.13 11.22 -9.25
N GLU A 37 -44.12 11.50 -8.40
CA GLU A 37 -43.91 11.46 -6.96
C GLU A 37 -43.60 10.01 -6.56
N VAL A 38 -42.34 9.75 -6.29
CA VAL A 38 -41.92 8.50 -5.63
C VAL A 38 -42.34 8.62 -4.16
N PRO A 39 -43.19 7.73 -3.63
CA PRO A 39 -43.55 7.78 -2.22
C PRO A 39 -42.28 7.57 -1.39
N VAL A 40 -41.91 8.57 -0.60
CA VAL A 40 -40.85 8.46 0.40
C VAL A 40 -41.36 7.52 1.49
N VAL A 41 -40.99 6.25 1.40
CA VAL A 41 -41.14 5.31 2.50
C VAL A 41 -40.11 5.72 3.56
N PRO A 42 -40.52 6.09 4.79
CA PRO A 42 -39.56 6.39 5.85
C PRO A 42 -38.69 5.16 6.07
N ALA A 43 -37.36 5.34 6.04
CA ALA A 43 -36.42 4.29 6.39
C ALA A 43 -36.81 3.72 7.76
N PRO A 44 -36.77 2.38 7.95
CA PRO A 44 -37.00 1.83 9.26
C PRO A 44 -36.00 2.47 10.23
N VAL A 45 -36.50 3.01 11.33
CA VAL A 45 -35.66 3.42 12.46
C VAL A 45 -35.06 2.14 13.01
N VAL A 46 -33.92 1.75 12.47
CA VAL A 46 -33.04 0.78 13.10
C VAL A 46 -32.40 1.55 14.25
N THR A 47 -32.99 1.42 15.43
CA THR A 47 -32.25 1.68 16.66
C THR A 47 -31.03 0.76 16.61
N ALA A 48 -29.86 1.33 16.34
CA ALA A 48 -28.61 0.64 16.61
C ALA A 48 -28.66 0.15 18.07
N PRO A 49 -28.30 -1.10 18.37
CA PRO A 49 -28.14 -1.50 19.76
C PRO A 49 -27.18 -0.50 20.41
N VAL A 50 -27.59 0.08 21.53
CA VAL A 50 -26.69 0.80 22.42
C VAL A 50 -25.67 -0.22 22.87
N VAL A 51 -24.52 -0.25 22.20
CA VAL A 51 -23.38 -1.05 22.64
C VAL A 51 -22.86 -0.33 23.88
N ASP A 52 -23.08 -0.94 25.03
CA ASP A 52 -22.51 -0.49 26.28
C ASP A 52 -20.98 -0.48 26.12
N HIS A 53 -20.38 0.71 26.07
CA HIS A 53 -18.92 0.90 25.98
C HIS A 53 -18.18 0.43 27.25
N ARG A 54 -18.86 -0.18 28.22
CA ARG A 54 -18.27 -0.68 29.46
C ARG A 54 -17.52 -2.01 29.33
N ASP A 55 -17.65 -2.72 28.22
CA ASP A 55 -16.91 -3.97 27.95
C ASP A 55 -15.83 -3.81 26.86
N ALA A 56 -15.26 -2.62 26.69
CA ALA A 56 -13.94 -2.53 26.09
C ALA A 56 -12.97 -3.27 27.02
N VAL A 57 -12.62 -4.51 26.67
CA VAL A 57 -11.62 -5.30 27.39
C VAL A 57 -10.39 -4.43 27.55
N ARG A 58 -10.13 -3.98 28.79
CA ARG A 58 -8.96 -3.17 29.13
C ARG A 58 -7.75 -4.01 28.76
N LEU A 59 -7.10 -3.65 27.65
CA LEU A 59 -5.93 -4.36 27.18
C LEU A 59 -4.86 -4.27 28.28
N PRO A 60 -4.21 -5.39 28.64
CA PRO A 60 -3.10 -5.31 29.57
C PRO A 60 -2.06 -4.35 29.00
N GLU A 61 -1.60 -3.42 29.84
CA GLU A 61 -0.47 -2.55 29.50
C GLU A 61 0.71 -3.43 29.12
N VAL A 62 1.32 -3.16 27.96
CA VAL A 62 2.57 -3.81 27.56
C VAL A 62 3.63 -3.41 28.61
N PRO A 63 4.33 -4.36 29.24
CA PRO A 63 5.38 -4.04 30.19
C PRO A 63 6.41 -3.11 29.56
N GLN A 64 6.61 -1.93 30.16
CA GLN A 64 7.68 -1.02 29.77
C GLN A 64 9.00 -1.53 30.35
N THR A 65 9.53 -2.63 29.82
CA THR A 65 10.91 -3.05 30.11
C THR A 65 11.88 -2.18 29.32
N PRO A 66 13.08 -1.88 29.87
CA PRO A 66 14.11 -1.16 29.13
C PRO A 66 14.44 -1.91 27.84
N VAL A 67 14.14 -1.27 26.72
CA VAL A 67 14.51 -1.70 25.38
C VAL A 67 16.03 -1.82 25.36
N LEU A 68 16.57 -3.03 25.24
CA LEU A 68 18.00 -3.17 24.90
C LEU A 68 18.20 -2.45 23.57
N ASP A 69 19.10 -1.46 23.58
CA ASP A 69 19.40 -0.65 22.40
C ASP A 69 19.69 -1.59 21.21
N PRO A 70 19.05 -1.36 20.04
CA PRO A 70 19.48 -2.04 18.83
C PRO A 70 20.99 -1.79 18.65
N ARG A 71 21.72 -2.79 18.11
CA ARG A 71 23.14 -2.60 17.79
C ARG A 71 23.29 -1.31 16.96
N PRO A 72 24.37 -0.53 17.15
CA PRO A 72 24.59 0.67 16.36
C PRO A 72 24.52 0.33 14.88
N VAL A 73 23.48 0.82 14.20
CA VAL A 73 23.34 0.69 12.75
C VAL A 73 23.94 1.95 12.14
N ALA A 74 24.61 1.80 11.00
CA ALA A 74 25.07 2.95 10.24
C ALA A 74 23.88 3.89 10.00
N ALA A 75 24.08 5.18 10.28
CA ALA A 75 23.14 6.22 9.91
C ALA A 75 22.77 6.07 8.42
N PRO A 76 21.57 6.51 7.99
CA PRO A 76 21.28 6.62 6.57
C PRO A 76 22.48 7.27 5.86
N GLY A 77 22.82 6.78 4.66
CA GLY A 77 23.91 7.34 3.84
C GLY A 77 23.85 8.87 3.81
N PRO A 78 25.00 9.55 3.56
CA PRO A 78 25.17 10.97 3.86
C PRO A 78 23.91 11.77 3.50
N ALA A 79 23.29 12.35 4.52
CA ALA A 79 22.11 13.19 4.33
C ALA A 79 22.47 14.24 3.26
N PRO A 80 21.60 14.44 2.25
CA PRO A 80 21.88 15.46 1.24
C PRO A 80 22.10 16.81 1.94
N ASP A 81 23.05 17.62 1.43
CA ASP A 81 23.41 18.95 1.96
C ASP A 81 22.19 19.89 2.09
N VAL A 82 21.10 19.56 1.38
CA VAL A 82 19.77 20.14 1.51
C VAL A 82 18.80 19.02 1.89
N GLY A 83 18.02 19.22 2.97
CA GLY A 83 17.04 18.24 3.43
C GLY A 83 16.04 17.82 2.32
N PRO A 84 15.40 16.64 2.46
CA PRO A 84 14.56 16.08 1.41
C PRO A 84 13.34 16.98 1.14
N LYS A 85 12.98 17.10 -0.13
CA LYS A 85 11.76 17.80 -0.53
C LYS A 85 10.54 16.94 -0.18
N ALA A 86 9.65 17.48 0.64
CA ALA A 86 8.37 16.86 0.94
C ALA A 86 7.35 17.05 -0.21
N PRO A 87 6.44 16.09 -0.43
CA PRO A 87 5.30 16.26 -1.33
C PRO A 87 4.40 17.44 -0.92
N PRO A 88 3.77 18.13 -1.88
CA PRO A 88 2.72 19.10 -1.58
C PRO A 88 1.63 18.46 -0.71
N GLY A 89 1.41 18.97 0.51
CA GLY A 89 0.40 18.48 1.43
C GLY A 89 0.93 17.90 2.74
N LEU A 90 2.22 17.54 2.81
CA LEU A 90 2.86 17.30 4.10
C LEU A 90 3.16 18.65 4.78
N GLY A 91 3.19 18.63 6.11
CA GLY A 91 3.69 19.73 6.93
C GLY A 91 5.19 19.99 6.72
N ALA A 92 5.72 20.91 7.53
CA ALA A 92 7.14 21.26 7.46
C ALA A 92 8.04 20.03 7.74
N VAL A 93 9.09 19.89 6.94
CA VAL A 93 10.11 18.88 7.17
C VAL A 93 10.91 19.24 8.42
N ALA A 94 10.97 18.31 9.36
CA ALA A 94 11.79 18.37 10.56
C ALA A 94 12.70 17.14 10.62
N SER A 95 13.58 17.07 11.62
CA SER A 95 14.43 15.90 11.86
C SER A 95 14.50 15.56 13.34
N ASP A 96 14.68 14.27 13.62
CA ASP A 96 14.96 13.71 14.95
C ASP A 96 16.12 12.70 14.86
N ALA A 97 16.33 11.91 15.91
CA ALA A 97 17.37 10.88 15.95
C ALA A 97 17.22 9.78 14.88
N HIS A 98 16.05 9.67 14.25
CA HIS A 98 15.72 8.68 13.22
C HIS A 98 15.69 9.27 11.80
N GLY A 99 16.15 10.51 11.62
CA GLY A 99 16.23 11.17 10.32
C GLY A 99 15.12 12.19 10.09
N PHE A 100 14.84 12.50 8.82
CA PHE A 100 13.84 13.50 8.44
C PHE A 100 12.43 12.94 8.51
N PHE A 101 11.49 13.74 9.01
CA PHE A 101 10.09 13.40 9.05
C PHE A 101 9.22 14.62 8.69
N ALA A 102 7.99 14.35 8.26
CA ALA A 102 6.94 15.34 8.08
C ALA A 102 5.58 14.69 8.32
N ASP A 103 4.61 15.49 8.77
CA ASP A 103 3.30 15.01 9.18
C ASP A 103 2.25 15.35 8.11
N LEU A 104 1.40 14.37 7.76
CA LEU A 104 0.22 14.56 6.92
C LEU A 104 -1.02 14.61 7.82
N THR A 105 -1.80 15.69 7.73
CA THR A 105 -3.05 15.83 8.48
C THR A 105 -4.26 15.81 7.54
N VAL A 106 -5.17 14.84 7.74
CA VAL A 106 -6.42 14.71 6.97
C VAL A 106 -7.59 14.57 7.92
N ALA A 107 -8.59 15.47 7.82
CA ALA A 107 -9.76 15.50 8.70
C ALA A 107 -9.40 15.42 10.21
N GLY A 108 -8.36 16.14 10.61
CA GLY A 108 -7.87 16.16 12.00
C GLY A 108 -7.12 14.90 12.46
N GLN A 109 -6.87 13.95 11.56
CA GLN A 109 -6.02 12.77 11.80
C GLN A 109 -4.63 13.01 11.27
N THR A 110 -3.61 12.67 12.07
CA THR A 110 -2.21 12.91 11.69
C THR A 110 -1.49 11.58 11.52
N GLN A 111 -0.87 11.39 10.36
CA GLN A 111 0.09 10.33 10.08
C GLN A 111 1.46 10.95 9.85
N ARG A 112 2.46 10.47 10.60
CA ARG A 112 3.85 10.86 10.36
C ARG A 112 4.45 10.01 9.25
N PHE A 113 5.20 10.67 8.38
CA PHE A 113 6.01 10.05 7.35
C PHE A 113 7.49 10.33 7.61
N ARG A 114 8.33 9.33 7.37
CA ARG A 114 9.79 9.43 7.47
C ARG A 114 10.41 9.29 6.09
N TYR A 115 11.42 10.11 5.83
CA TYR A 115 12.16 10.04 4.59
C TYR A 115 13.18 8.91 4.64
N VAL A 116 13.11 8.04 3.64
CA VAL A 116 14.11 7.00 3.39
C VAL A 116 14.94 7.44 2.18
N ALA A 117 16.25 7.57 2.39
CA ALA A 117 17.20 7.96 1.35
C ALA A 117 17.35 6.84 0.29
N PRO A 118 17.70 7.15 -0.96
CA PRO A 118 18.06 6.13 -1.94
C PRO A 118 19.27 5.32 -1.45
N GLY A 119 19.40 4.09 -1.93
CA GLY A 119 20.51 3.24 -1.55
C GLY A 119 20.45 1.83 -2.13
N THR A 120 21.50 1.07 -1.86
CA THR A 120 21.62 -0.33 -2.26
C THR A 120 21.61 -1.22 -1.01
N PHE A 121 20.89 -2.33 -1.07
CA PHE A 121 20.85 -3.32 0.01
C PHE A 121 20.73 -4.74 -0.52
N THR A 122 20.97 -5.71 0.37
CA THR A 122 20.66 -7.12 0.11
C THR A 122 19.20 -7.38 0.46
N MET A 123 18.37 -7.66 -0.55
CA MET A 123 16.99 -8.12 -0.39
C MET A 123 16.94 -9.64 -0.34
N GLY A 124 16.05 -10.20 0.47
CA GLY A 124 15.98 -11.64 0.76
C GLY A 124 16.86 -12.07 1.93
N SER A 125 16.94 -13.38 2.18
CA SER A 125 17.68 -13.98 3.29
C SER A 125 18.72 -14.99 2.76
N PRO A 126 19.84 -15.20 3.48
CA PRO A 126 20.81 -16.23 3.12
C PRO A 126 20.24 -17.64 3.40
N ASP A 127 20.64 -18.64 2.63
CA ASP A 127 20.17 -20.04 2.74
C ASP A 127 20.28 -20.65 4.16
N GLY A 128 21.22 -20.16 4.96
CA GLY A 128 21.46 -20.60 6.34
C GLY A 128 20.65 -19.87 7.41
N GLU A 129 19.84 -18.87 7.05
CA GLU A 129 18.99 -18.15 8.00
C GLU A 129 17.88 -19.06 8.53
N ALA A 130 17.69 -19.07 9.85
CA ALA A 130 16.64 -19.87 10.47
C ALA A 130 15.26 -19.37 10.01
N GLY A 131 14.50 -20.25 9.34
CA GLY A 131 13.18 -19.92 8.82
C GLY A 131 13.17 -19.41 7.38
N HIS A 132 14.31 -19.43 6.68
CA HIS A 132 14.41 -19.14 5.25
C HIS A 132 13.45 -20.00 4.41
N ASP A 133 12.78 -19.37 3.45
CA ASP A 133 11.96 -19.99 2.41
C ASP A 133 12.59 -19.75 1.02
N SER A 134 12.33 -20.66 0.07
CA SER A 134 13.04 -20.69 -1.23
C SER A 134 12.79 -19.48 -2.13
N ASP A 135 11.72 -18.72 -1.88
CA ASP A 135 11.33 -17.52 -2.60
C ASP A 135 11.97 -16.23 -2.04
N GLU A 136 12.87 -16.37 -1.06
CA GLU A 136 13.59 -15.27 -0.40
C GLU A 136 15.06 -15.20 -0.82
N THR A 137 15.41 -15.69 -2.01
CA THR A 137 16.80 -15.76 -2.48
C THR A 137 17.49 -14.39 -2.40
N ALA A 138 18.59 -14.32 -1.64
CA ALA A 138 19.35 -13.09 -1.43
C ALA A 138 19.92 -12.52 -2.74
N HIS A 139 19.68 -11.23 -2.99
CA HIS A 139 20.21 -10.51 -4.16
C HIS A 139 20.35 -9.01 -3.87
N GLN A 140 21.16 -8.30 -4.68
CA GLN A 140 21.34 -6.85 -4.54
C GLN A 140 20.19 -6.08 -5.17
N VAL A 141 19.63 -5.12 -4.45
CA VAL A 141 18.63 -4.18 -4.96
C VAL A 141 19.10 -2.76 -4.75
N THR A 142 19.03 -1.93 -5.78
CA THR A 142 19.28 -0.49 -5.71
C THR A 142 17.98 0.29 -5.89
N LEU A 143 17.64 1.11 -4.89
CA LEU A 143 16.58 2.11 -4.97
C LEU A 143 17.21 3.45 -5.36
N THR A 144 16.92 3.94 -6.56
CA THR A 144 17.58 5.13 -7.13
C THR A 144 17.02 6.44 -6.60
N ARG A 145 15.85 6.40 -5.97
CA ARG A 145 15.14 7.55 -5.42
C ARG A 145 14.76 7.29 -3.98
N GLY A 146 14.85 8.33 -3.15
CA GLY A 146 14.27 8.31 -1.82
C GLY A 146 12.74 8.43 -1.89
N PHE A 147 12.09 8.07 -0.79
CA PHE A 147 10.63 8.08 -0.65
C PHE A 147 10.23 8.39 0.79
N TRP A 148 8.98 8.77 1.01
CA TRP A 148 8.44 9.03 2.33
C TRP A 148 7.54 7.87 2.74
N ILE A 149 7.81 7.20 3.85
CA ILE A 149 7.02 6.06 4.32
C ILE A 149 6.37 6.37 5.67
N ALA A 150 5.12 5.98 5.85
CA ALA A 150 4.40 6.16 7.11
C ALA A 150 5.14 5.46 8.25
N ASP A 151 5.29 6.14 9.38
CA ASP A 151 6.04 5.63 10.53
C ASP A 151 5.30 4.52 11.28
N SER A 152 4.02 4.33 11.02
CA SER A 152 3.20 3.20 11.46
C SER A 152 2.31 2.67 10.34
N GLU A 153 1.65 1.56 10.59
CA GLU A 153 0.52 1.09 9.79
C GLU A 153 -0.59 2.16 9.78
N CYS A 154 -1.46 2.14 8.76
CA CYS A 154 -2.63 2.99 8.69
C CYS A 154 -3.63 2.62 9.79
N THR A 155 -4.00 3.58 10.63
CA THR A 155 -4.95 3.34 11.72
C THR A 155 -6.38 3.25 11.21
N GLN A 156 -7.25 2.55 11.95
CA GLN A 156 -8.69 2.49 11.65
C GLN A 156 -9.32 3.88 11.62
N ARG A 157 -8.84 4.81 12.47
CA ARG A 157 -9.34 6.18 12.48
C ARG A 157 -8.95 6.95 11.22
N LEU A 158 -7.72 6.81 10.72
CA LEU A 158 -7.32 7.41 9.45
C LEU A 158 -8.07 6.78 8.28
N TRP A 159 -8.22 5.46 8.28
CA TRP A 159 -9.03 4.76 7.28
C TRP A 159 -10.45 5.33 7.19
N GLN A 160 -11.14 5.40 8.34
CA GLN A 160 -12.49 5.92 8.41
C GLN A 160 -12.56 7.40 7.98
N ALA A 161 -11.56 8.21 8.32
CA ALA A 161 -11.54 9.62 7.93
C ALA A 161 -11.47 9.84 6.40
N VAL A 162 -10.92 8.87 5.65
CA VAL A 162 -10.74 8.98 4.18
C VAL A 162 -11.88 8.30 3.42
N LEU A 163 -12.31 7.11 3.86
CA LEU A 163 -13.30 6.28 3.15
C LEU A 163 -14.67 6.20 3.83
N ASP A 164 -14.81 6.65 5.08
CA ASP A 164 -16.00 6.49 5.92
C ASP A 164 -16.44 5.02 6.10
N GLU A 165 -15.47 4.12 6.21
CA GLU A 165 -15.67 2.68 6.34
C GLU A 165 -14.97 2.12 7.60
N LYS A 166 -15.43 0.96 8.09
CA LYS A 166 -14.86 0.25 9.25
C LYS A 166 -14.76 -1.26 8.98
N PRO A 167 -13.81 -1.71 8.14
CA PRO A 167 -13.76 -3.09 7.68
C PRO A 167 -13.25 -4.08 8.73
N SER A 168 -12.49 -3.58 9.72
CA SER A 168 -11.76 -4.37 10.70
C SER A 168 -12.63 -5.16 11.66
N THR A 169 -12.15 -6.32 12.08
CA THR A 169 -12.83 -7.19 13.06
C THR A 169 -12.57 -6.75 14.49
N PHE A 170 -11.30 -6.46 14.83
CA PHE A 170 -10.97 -5.84 16.11
C PHE A 170 -11.11 -4.33 15.99
N LEU A 171 -11.89 -3.70 16.87
CA LEU A 171 -12.20 -2.28 16.78
C LEU A 171 -11.38 -1.46 17.77
N GLY A 172 -10.79 -0.38 17.26
CA GLY A 172 -10.09 0.61 18.08
C GLY A 172 -9.45 1.66 17.19
N GLU A 173 -9.63 2.94 17.54
CA GLU A 173 -9.22 4.06 16.67
C GLU A 173 -7.74 4.03 16.29
N GLN A 174 -6.88 3.60 17.22
CA GLN A 174 -5.44 3.50 17.03
C GLN A 174 -4.96 2.10 16.66
N LEU A 175 -5.87 1.13 16.51
CA LEU A 175 -5.50 -0.17 15.94
C LEU A 175 -5.22 0.01 14.44
N PRO A 176 -4.33 -0.81 13.85
CA PRO A 176 -4.20 -0.85 12.41
C PRO A 176 -5.51 -1.31 11.76
N VAL A 177 -5.84 -0.69 10.63
CA VAL A 177 -6.89 -1.21 9.78
C VAL A 177 -6.43 -2.55 9.19
N HIS A 178 -7.29 -3.54 9.29
CA HIS A 178 -7.11 -4.88 8.73
C HIS A 178 -8.40 -5.38 8.10
N LYS A 179 -8.34 -6.53 7.44
CA LYS A 179 -9.42 -7.12 6.65
C LYS A 179 -9.76 -6.25 5.43
N VAL A 180 -8.70 -5.81 4.75
CA VAL A 180 -8.78 -5.00 3.54
C VAL A 180 -8.05 -5.71 2.40
N SER A 181 -8.65 -5.70 1.22
CA SER A 181 -8.03 -6.22 0.01
C SER A 181 -6.96 -5.25 -0.51
N ARG A 182 -6.11 -5.68 -1.45
CA ARG A 182 -5.16 -4.75 -2.09
C ARG A 182 -5.91 -3.66 -2.85
N ASP A 183 -7.04 -4.01 -3.48
CA ASP A 183 -7.89 -3.07 -4.21
C ASP A 183 -8.55 -2.03 -3.28
N ASP A 184 -8.95 -2.42 -2.06
CA ASP A 184 -9.42 -1.47 -1.04
C ASP A 184 -8.30 -0.49 -0.65
N CYS A 185 -7.07 -0.97 -0.51
CA CYS A 185 -5.92 -0.13 -0.18
C CYS A 185 -5.58 0.85 -1.30
N GLU A 186 -5.63 0.42 -2.56
CA GLU A 186 -5.45 1.30 -3.72
C GLU A 186 -6.58 2.33 -3.84
N ARG A 187 -7.83 1.94 -3.53
CA ARG A 187 -8.97 2.87 -3.43
C ARG A 187 -8.78 3.90 -2.32
N PHE A 188 -8.27 3.48 -1.16
CA PHE A 188 -7.90 4.38 -0.07
C PHE A 188 -6.83 5.38 -0.54
N CYS A 189 -5.76 4.91 -1.19
CA CYS A 189 -4.69 5.77 -1.71
C CYS A 189 -5.22 6.76 -2.76
N ALA A 190 -6.06 6.31 -3.69
CA ALA A 190 -6.69 7.16 -4.70
C ALA A 190 -7.57 8.25 -4.06
N ARG A 191 -8.36 7.90 -3.04
CA ARG A 191 -9.17 8.87 -2.31
C ARG A 191 -8.31 9.86 -1.54
N LEU A 192 -7.25 9.40 -0.89
CA LEU A 192 -6.30 10.25 -0.18
C LEU A 192 -5.63 11.26 -1.13
N ASN A 193 -5.24 10.84 -2.33
CA ASN A 193 -4.72 11.70 -3.39
C ASN A 193 -5.73 12.74 -3.92
N GLN A 194 -7.02 12.43 -3.88
CA GLN A 194 -8.07 13.41 -4.20
C GLN A 194 -8.25 14.45 -3.10
N LEU A 195 -8.15 14.03 -1.84
CA LEU A 195 -8.30 14.91 -0.67
C LEU A 195 -7.09 15.83 -0.50
N VAL A 196 -5.89 15.36 -0.85
CA VAL A 196 -4.65 16.12 -0.74
C VAL A 196 -3.86 16.01 -2.05
N PRO A 197 -4.17 16.84 -3.06
CA PRO A 197 -3.52 16.76 -4.37
C PRO A 197 -2.01 16.94 -4.30
N GLY A 198 -1.27 16.06 -4.98
CA GLY A 198 0.19 16.15 -5.11
C GLY A 198 0.99 15.30 -4.12
N ILE A 199 0.36 14.67 -3.13
CA ILE A 199 1.09 13.81 -2.17
C ILE A 199 1.61 12.51 -2.78
N GLY A 200 0.99 11.98 -3.84
CA GLY A 200 1.42 10.73 -4.48
C GLY A 200 1.35 9.52 -3.56
N ALA A 201 0.27 9.39 -2.78
CA ALA A 201 0.06 8.27 -1.87
C ALA A 201 -0.15 6.95 -2.64
N ARG A 202 0.49 5.90 -2.16
CA ARG A 202 0.44 4.54 -2.71
C ARG A 202 0.85 3.51 -1.65
N LEU A 203 0.70 2.23 -1.99
CA LEU A 203 1.36 1.13 -1.30
C LEU A 203 2.89 1.16 -1.55
N PRO A 204 3.70 0.66 -0.62
CA PRO A 204 5.13 0.44 -0.86
C PRO A 204 5.32 -0.60 -1.95
N TRP A 205 6.40 -0.46 -2.71
CA TRP A 205 6.97 -1.60 -3.40
C TRP A 205 7.62 -2.55 -2.38
N GLU A 206 7.68 -3.82 -2.71
CA GLU A 206 8.19 -4.87 -1.85
C GLU A 206 9.65 -4.59 -1.44
N ALA A 207 10.44 -4.13 -2.40
CA ALA A 207 11.82 -3.70 -2.15
C ALA A 207 11.92 -2.47 -1.25
N GLU A 208 11.02 -1.49 -1.39
CA GLU A 208 10.97 -0.32 -0.50
C GLU A 208 10.61 -0.74 0.92
N TRP A 209 9.63 -1.64 1.07
CA TRP A 209 9.20 -2.17 2.36
C TRP A 209 10.35 -2.88 3.06
N GLU A 210 11.05 -3.80 2.38
CA GLU A 210 12.14 -4.54 3.01
C GLU A 210 13.33 -3.65 3.35
N TYR A 211 13.67 -2.72 2.46
CA TYR A 211 14.72 -1.75 2.72
C TYR A 211 14.42 -0.90 3.96
N ALA A 212 13.20 -0.39 4.04
CA ALA A 212 12.71 0.41 5.16
C ALA A 212 12.62 -0.41 6.46
N CYS A 213 12.15 -1.66 6.40
CA CYS A 213 12.09 -2.58 7.52
C CYS A 213 13.49 -2.80 8.09
N ARG A 214 14.45 -3.18 7.24
CA ARG A 214 15.84 -3.49 7.61
C ARG A 214 16.58 -2.31 8.21
N ALA A 215 16.30 -1.09 7.74
CA ALA A 215 16.90 0.15 8.22
C ALA A 215 18.44 0.10 8.32
N GLY A 216 19.09 -0.52 7.33
CA GLY A 216 20.55 -0.69 7.25
C GLY A 216 21.10 -1.97 7.90
N THR A 217 20.25 -2.81 8.49
CA THR A 217 20.65 -4.10 9.07
C THR A 217 20.45 -5.28 8.11
N SER A 218 21.18 -6.35 8.33
CA SER A 218 21.02 -7.64 7.64
C SER A 218 20.53 -8.74 8.58
N ASP A 219 20.15 -8.40 9.82
CA ASP A 219 19.61 -9.34 10.78
C ASP A 219 18.20 -9.82 10.34
N PRO A 220 17.71 -10.99 10.82
CA PRO A 220 16.38 -11.50 10.49
C PRO A 220 15.25 -10.59 10.96
N TYR A 221 15.47 -9.84 12.04
CA TYR A 221 14.60 -8.78 12.53
C TYR A 221 15.42 -7.50 12.63
N PRO A 222 14.84 -6.30 12.47
CA PRO A 222 15.60 -5.07 12.30
C PRO A 222 16.39 -4.71 13.56
N GLY A 223 17.70 -5.03 13.54
CA GLY A 223 18.63 -4.84 14.66
C GLY A 223 18.69 -5.99 15.67
N PHE A 224 17.99 -7.12 15.43
CA PHE A 224 17.91 -8.23 16.38
C PHE A 224 17.95 -9.60 15.69
N TRP A 225 18.66 -10.56 16.30
CA TRP A 225 18.76 -11.93 15.78
C TRP A 225 17.57 -12.83 16.17
N LYS A 226 16.84 -12.45 17.24
CA LYS A 226 15.69 -13.17 17.74
C LYS A 226 14.59 -12.19 18.09
N LEU A 227 13.35 -12.61 17.85
CA LEU A 227 12.17 -11.86 18.26
C LEU A 227 11.70 -12.35 19.63
N ASP A 228 11.30 -11.40 20.47
CA ASP A 228 10.64 -11.64 21.75
C ASP A 228 9.40 -10.72 21.87
N ASP A 229 8.56 -11.00 22.86
CA ASP A 229 7.26 -10.36 23.07
C ASP A 229 7.35 -8.88 23.50
N THR A 230 8.56 -8.35 23.74
CA THR A 230 8.79 -6.93 24.02
C THR A 230 9.06 -6.10 22.76
N ARG A 231 9.21 -6.77 21.61
CA ARG A 231 9.64 -6.14 20.34
C ARG A 231 8.57 -6.04 19.27
N ALA A 232 7.55 -6.87 19.33
CA ALA A 232 6.51 -6.93 18.31
C ALA A 232 5.24 -7.61 18.83
N CYS A 233 4.12 -7.36 18.17
CA CYS A 233 2.91 -8.15 18.36
C CYS A 233 2.92 -9.37 17.44
N TYR A 234 3.23 -10.55 17.95
CA TYR A 234 3.17 -11.83 17.24
C TYR A 234 2.72 -12.94 18.22
N GLY A 235 2.24 -14.08 17.73
CA GLY A 235 1.72 -15.17 18.57
C GLY A 235 0.62 -14.75 19.57
N SER A 236 -0.05 -13.62 19.31
CA SER A 236 -1.10 -13.01 20.10
C SER A 236 -2.49 -13.34 19.56
N ARG A 237 -3.53 -12.93 20.29
CA ARG A 237 -4.93 -13.17 19.91
C ARG A 237 -5.57 -12.04 19.09
N GLN A 238 -4.91 -10.89 19.04
CA GLN A 238 -5.43 -9.66 18.41
C GLN A 238 -4.29 -8.65 18.19
N PRO A 239 -4.46 -7.67 17.29
CA PRO A 239 -3.50 -6.58 17.09
C PRO A 239 -3.35 -5.69 18.33
N ARG A 240 -2.38 -4.78 18.27
CA ARG A 240 -2.18 -3.73 19.28
C ARG A 240 -2.35 -2.35 18.64
N PRO A 241 -2.59 -1.29 19.45
CA PRO A 241 -2.50 0.07 18.95
C PRO A 241 -1.15 0.28 18.26
N VAL A 242 -1.13 1.01 17.15
CA VAL A 242 0.13 1.33 16.47
C VAL A 242 1.11 1.99 17.43
N LYS A 243 2.41 1.75 17.23
CA LYS A 243 3.50 2.27 18.06
C LYS A 243 3.46 1.76 19.51
N SER A 244 2.90 0.57 19.73
CA SER A 244 2.97 -0.11 21.05
C SER A 244 4.33 -0.72 21.35
N TYR A 245 5.16 -0.92 20.31
CA TYR A 245 6.49 -1.52 20.41
C TYR A 245 7.57 -0.56 19.92
N PRO A 246 8.85 -0.80 20.25
CA PRO A 246 9.95 0.03 19.76
C PRO A 246 10.03 0.08 18.23
N CYS A 247 10.42 1.23 17.67
CA CYS A 247 10.69 1.36 16.25
C CYS A 247 12.08 0.82 15.86
N ASN A 248 12.29 0.63 14.56
CA ASN A 248 13.62 0.35 14.01
C ASN A 248 14.52 1.60 13.99
N ALA A 249 15.76 1.46 13.49
CA ALA A 249 16.73 2.57 13.45
C ALA A 249 16.24 3.81 12.68
N TRP A 250 15.35 3.62 11.70
CA TRP A 250 14.74 4.71 10.93
C TRP A 250 13.40 5.17 11.47
N GLY A 251 13.04 4.77 12.69
CA GLY A 251 11.86 5.28 13.39
C GLY A 251 10.54 4.72 12.87
N LEU A 252 10.56 3.57 12.18
CA LEU A 252 9.37 2.86 11.73
C LEU A 252 8.94 1.86 12.79
N TYR A 253 7.70 2.01 13.24
CA TYR A 253 7.02 1.17 14.22
C TYR A 253 6.28 0.05 13.50
N ASP A 254 6.11 -1.08 14.17
CA ASP A 254 5.25 -2.18 13.73
C ASP A 254 5.63 -2.76 12.34
N VAL A 255 6.89 -2.60 11.90
CA VAL A 255 7.41 -3.27 10.68
C VAL A 255 7.68 -4.77 10.90
N VAL A 256 7.37 -5.27 12.10
CA VAL A 256 7.47 -6.66 12.53
C VAL A 256 6.21 -6.96 13.35
N GLY A 257 5.39 -7.91 12.89
CA GLY A 257 4.14 -8.30 13.52
C GLY A 257 3.02 -7.27 13.37
N ASN A 258 2.06 -7.31 14.30
CA ASN A 258 0.82 -6.53 14.30
C ASN A 258 -0.07 -6.84 13.08
N VAL A 259 0.02 -6.18 11.94
CA VAL A 259 -0.63 -6.64 10.70
C VAL A 259 0.35 -6.86 9.57
N ARG A 260 0.06 -7.86 8.74
CA ARG A 260 0.74 -7.97 7.45
C ARG A 260 0.41 -6.75 6.61
N GLU A 261 1.37 -6.25 5.85
CA GLU A 261 1.20 -5.03 5.07
C GLU A 261 1.21 -5.34 3.57
N TRP A 262 0.14 -4.96 2.85
CA TRP A 262 0.11 -5.09 1.40
C TRP A 262 1.22 -4.27 0.73
N CYS A 263 1.93 -4.90 -0.20
CA CYS A 263 2.81 -4.24 -1.15
C CYS A 263 2.14 -4.15 -2.53
N ARG A 264 2.64 -3.26 -3.38
CA ARG A 264 2.09 -3.01 -4.71
C ARG A 264 2.37 -4.15 -5.70
N ASP A 265 3.43 -4.90 -5.44
CA ASP A 265 4.00 -5.94 -6.29
C ASP A 265 3.02 -7.09 -6.49
N SER A 266 3.07 -7.68 -7.67
CA SER A 266 2.60 -9.04 -7.87
C SER A 266 3.65 -10.01 -7.38
N TYR A 267 3.20 -11.05 -6.68
CA TYR A 267 4.08 -12.09 -6.16
C TYR A 267 4.76 -12.84 -7.30
N ALA A 268 6.09 -12.87 -7.24
CA ALA A 268 6.98 -13.56 -8.16
C ALA A 268 8.26 -13.94 -7.41
N ASP A 269 8.90 -15.02 -7.84
CA ASP A 269 10.18 -15.45 -7.29
C ASP A 269 11.26 -14.40 -7.56
N PHE A 270 12.17 -14.22 -6.61
CA PHE A 270 13.33 -13.35 -6.84
C PHE A 270 14.23 -13.94 -7.92
N ALA A 271 14.56 -13.12 -8.92
CA ALA A 271 15.65 -13.45 -9.81
C ALA A 271 16.94 -13.31 -9.00
N ALA A 272 17.75 -14.36 -8.90
CA ALA A 272 19.04 -14.38 -8.18
C ALA A 272 20.12 -13.51 -8.88
N ARG A 273 19.80 -12.25 -9.15
CA ARG A 273 20.62 -11.26 -9.85
C ARG A 273 20.32 -9.86 -9.32
N PRO A 274 21.26 -8.91 -9.46
CA PRO A 274 21.01 -7.53 -9.09
C PRO A 274 19.81 -6.93 -9.83
N ALA A 275 19.07 -6.05 -9.13
CA ALA A 275 17.95 -5.29 -9.67
C ALA A 275 18.04 -3.80 -9.28
N THR A 276 17.51 -2.94 -10.13
CA THR A 276 17.40 -1.50 -9.91
C THR A 276 15.94 -1.12 -9.98
N ASP A 277 15.39 -0.52 -8.92
CA ASP A 277 13.98 -0.16 -8.76
C ASP A 277 13.03 -1.29 -9.25
N PRO A 278 13.05 -2.49 -8.62
CA PRO A 278 12.24 -3.62 -9.05
C PRO A 278 10.75 -3.35 -8.77
N HIS A 279 9.93 -3.54 -9.79
CA HIS A 279 8.47 -3.34 -9.74
C HIS A 279 7.74 -4.47 -10.49
N PRO A 280 7.74 -5.72 -9.98
CA PRO A 280 7.08 -6.83 -10.64
C PRO A 280 5.57 -6.57 -10.73
N ALA A 281 5.08 -6.36 -11.96
CA ALA A 281 3.67 -6.18 -12.25
C ALA A 281 3.09 -7.47 -12.86
N GLY A 282 1.88 -7.85 -12.43
CA GLY A 282 1.20 -9.04 -12.91
C GLY A 282 -0.27 -9.10 -12.48
N LYS A 283 -0.95 -10.17 -12.89
CA LYS A 283 -2.35 -10.47 -12.52
C LYS A 283 -2.46 -11.56 -11.44
N GLY A 284 -1.33 -11.95 -10.85
CA GLY A 284 -1.27 -12.99 -9.83
C GLY A 284 -1.62 -12.47 -8.43
N LYS A 285 -1.34 -13.29 -7.42
CA LYS A 285 -1.41 -12.90 -6.01
C LYS A 285 -0.56 -11.66 -5.73
N GLY A 286 -0.97 -10.85 -4.77
CA GLY A 286 -0.21 -9.70 -4.29
C GLY A 286 0.73 -10.12 -3.17
N VAL A 287 1.81 -9.36 -2.99
CA VAL A 287 2.74 -9.56 -1.87
C VAL A 287 2.22 -8.87 -0.61
N SER A 288 2.36 -9.52 0.53
CA SER A 288 2.29 -8.87 1.85
C SER A 288 3.53 -9.21 2.70
N ARG A 289 3.89 -8.31 3.61
CA ARG A 289 5.13 -8.37 4.39
C ARG A 289 4.90 -8.16 5.89
N GLY A 290 5.92 -8.48 6.70
CA GLY A 290 6.01 -8.11 8.13
C GLY A 290 5.43 -9.10 9.14
N GLY A 291 4.59 -10.03 8.69
CA GLY A 291 3.84 -10.92 9.57
C GLY A 291 2.74 -10.17 10.34
N CYS A 292 1.92 -10.89 11.09
CA CYS A 292 0.84 -10.29 11.87
C CYS A 292 0.74 -10.85 13.29
N TRP A 293 -0.23 -10.35 14.06
CA TRP A 293 -0.40 -10.67 15.48
C TRP A 293 -0.55 -12.16 15.75
N GLU A 294 -1.09 -12.96 14.83
CA GLU A 294 -1.32 -14.40 15.00
C GLU A 294 -0.15 -15.25 14.52
N ASP A 295 0.78 -14.66 13.77
CA ASP A 295 1.88 -15.38 13.15
C ASP A 295 2.95 -15.79 14.17
N SER A 296 3.73 -16.79 13.77
CA SER A 296 4.98 -17.12 14.46
C SER A 296 6.08 -16.11 14.11
N ALA A 297 7.15 -16.10 14.91
CA ALA A 297 8.32 -15.26 14.64
C ALA A 297 8.91 -15.50 13.23
N LYS A 298 8.82 -16.73 12.69
CA LYS A 298 9.29 -17.05 11.32
C LYS A 298 8.70 -16.10 10.28
N SER A 299 7.39 -15.84 10.35
CA SER A 299 6.68 -15.01 9.36
C SER A 299 6.91 -13.51 9.56
N CYS A 300 7.53 -13.13 10.68
CA CYS A 300 7.79 -11.73 11.03
C CYS A 300 9.23 -11.29 10.68
N ARG A 301 10.04 -12.15 10.04
CA ARG A 301 11.39 -11.79 9.59
C ARG A 301 11.31 -10.72 8.50
N SER A 302 12.34 -9.87 8.40
CA SER A 302 12.43 -8.81 7.38
C SER A 302 12.35 -9.35 5.95
N ALA A 303 12.91 -10.54 5.70
CA ALA A 303 12.87 -11.20 4.40
C ALA A 303 11.58 -12.00 4.14
N SER A 304 10.76 -12.26 5.18
CA SER A 304 9.60 -13.14 5.04
C SER A 304 8.59 -12.56 4.05
N ARG A 305 8.14 -13.40 3.13
CA ARG A 305 7.15 -13.04 2.11
C ARG A 305 5.87 -13.84 2.34
N ASP A 306 4.73 -13.20 2.16
CA ASP A 306 3.43 -13.87 2.12
C ASP A 306 2.63 -13.37 0.91
N GLN A 307 1.65 -14.14 0.48
CA GLN A 307 0.86 -13.85 -0.70
C GLN A 307 -0.60 -14.21 -0.55
N ALA A 308 -1.46 -13.27 -0.94
CA ALA A 308 -2.90 -13.48 -1.00
C ALA A 308 -3.46 -13.02 -2.35
N TRP A 309 -4.61 -13.57 -2.72
CA TRP A 309 -5.36 -13.11 -3.89
C TRP A 309 -5.81 -11.67 -3.68
N LEU A 310 -5.83 -10.89 -4.76
CA LEU A 310 -5.93 -9.43 -4.71
C LEU A 310 -7.24 -8.94 -4.10
N GLU A 311 -8.30 -9.69 -4.37
CA GLU A 311 -9.68 -9.47 -3.93
C GLU A 311 -9.98 -10.06 -2.54
N VAL A 312 -9.06 -10.84 -1.95
CA VAL A 312 -9.29 -11.49 -0.66
C VAL A 312 -8.88 -10.56 0.46
N SER A 313 -9.87 -10.10 1.23
CA SER A 313 -9.66 -9.44 2.51
C SER A 313 -9.32 -10.48 3.59
N ALA A 314 -8.05 -10.87 3.66
CA ALA A 314 -7.58 -11.72 4.74
C ALA A 314 -7.67 -10.97 6.08
N PRO A 315 -8.06 -11.65 7.18
CA PRO A 315 -8.42 -10.98 8.43
C PRO A 315 -7.27 -10.18 9.02
N SER A 316 -6.02 -10.52 8.72
CA SER A 316 -4.82 -9.99 9.36
C SER A 316 -3.90 -9.18 8.44
N ILE A 317 -4.40 -8.75 7.27
CA ILE A 317 -3.66 -7.88 6.34
C ILE A 317 -4.25 -6.46 6.35
N GLY A 318 -3.38 -5.47 6.47
CA GLY A 318 -3.63 -4.04 6.41
C GLY A 318 -2.70 -3.34 5.41
N LEU A 319 -2.30 -2.10 5.71
CA LEU A 319 -1.42 -1.30 4.86
C LEU A 319 -0.54 -0.33 5.64
N ARG A 320 0.59 0.00 5.03
CA ARG A 320 1.42 1.16 5.32
C ARG A 320 1.51 2.02 4.06
N LEU A 321 1.54 3.34 4.24
CA LEU A 321 1.54 4.27 3.11
C LEU A 321 2.96 4.67 2.73
N VAL A 322 3.19 4.81 1.43
CA VAL A 322 4.34 5.52 0.87
C VAL A 322 3.85 6.72 0.06
N LEU A 323 4.62 7.80 0.08
CA LEU A 323 4.45 8.98 -0.74
C LEU A 323 5.70 9.16 -1.62
N ASP A 324 5.50 9.43 -2.90
CA ASP A 324 6.60 9.65 -3.82
C ASP A 324 7.37 10.93 -3.48
N ALA A 325 8.70 10.86 -3.45
CA ALA A 325 9.50 12.08 -3.33
C ALA A 325 9.33 12.96 -4.58
N VAL A 326 9.19 14.27 -4.35
CA VAL A 326 9.17 15.25 -5.44
C VAL A 326 10.54 15.22 -6.14
N PRO A 327 10.61 15.08 -7.48
CA PRO A 327 11.87 15.16 -8.21
C PRO A 327 12.66 16.43 -7.83
N ALA A 328 13.97 16.30 -7.62
CA ALA A 328 14.87 17.44 -7.67
C ALA A 328 14.85 17.99 -9.11
N HIS A 329 14.65 19.30 -9.25
CA HIS A 329 14.66 19.98 -10.54
C HIS A 329 16.07 20.04 -11.12
#